data_AF-A0A1I7I4N8-F1
#
_entry.id   AF-A0A1I7I4N8-F1
#
_cell.length_a   1.000
_cell.length_b   1.000
_cell.length_c   1.000
_cell.angle_alpha   90.00
_cell.angle_beta   90.00
_cell.angle_gamma   90.00
#
_symmetry.space_group_name_H-M   'P 1'
#
loop_
_entity.id
_entity.type
_entity.pdbx_description
1 polymer ?
#
loop_
_entity_poly.entity_id
_entity_poly.type
_entity_poly.pdbx_seq_one_letter_code
_entity_poly.pdbx_strand_id
1 'polypeptide(L)' 'MIYTFNNDLKKRLAAFAKKYPDLCKLSVDDADFGSVTYEIQKSRVSIRLVAPYSAERRKAASEYAKTHGIRAS' A
#
# COMPACT_ATOMS: atom_id res chain seq x y z
N MET A 1 0.09 12.84 -5.92
CA MET A 1 1.35 12.09 -5.78
C MET A 1 1.17 11.01 -4.73
N ILE A 2 1.76 9.83 -4.96
CA ILE A 2 1.85 8.74 -3.97
C ILE A 2 3.34 8.54 -3.68
N TYR A 3 3.70 8.66 -2.41
CA TYR A 3 5.02 8.29 -1.88
C TYR A 3 4.87 7.03 -1.04
N THR A 4 5.71 6.01 -1.27
CA THR A 4 5.57 4.74 -0.53
C THR A 4 6.84 3.92 -0.46
N PHE A 5 6.99 3.21 0.67
CA PHE A 5 7.96 2.13 0.87
C PHE A 5 7.33 0.74 0.66
N ASN A 6 6.01 0.62 0.56
CA ASN A 6 5.32 -0.67 0.51
C ASN A 6 5.57 -1.38 -0.83
N ASN A 7 6.23 -2.54 -0.79
CA ASN A 7 6.66 -3.27 -2.01
C ASN A 7 5.52 -3.73 -2.91
N ASP A 8 4.39 -4.16 -2.35
CA ASP A 8 3.23 -4.58 -3.16
C ASP A 8 2.60 -3.39 -3.87
N LEU A 9 2.52 -2.25 -3.17
CA LEU A 9 2.03 -1.01 -3.77
C LEU A 9 2.99 -0.51 -4.87
N LYS A 10 4.32 -0.60 -4.67
CA LYS A 10 5.30 -0.27 -5.71
C LYS A 10 5.07 -1.08 -6.99
N LYS A 11 4.95 -2.40 -6.88
CA LYS A 11 4.71 -3.30 -8.02
C LYS A 11 3.42 -2.94 -8.76
N ARG A 12 2.36 -2.64 -8.01
CA ARG A 12 1.06 -2.22 -8.58
C ARG A 12 1.16 -0.87 -9.29
N LEU A 13 1.84 0.11 -8.72
CA LEU A 13 2.07 1.42 -9.33
C LEU A 13 2.91 1.31 -10.61
N ALA A 14 3.98 0.51 -10.58
CA ALA A 14 4.82 0.28 -11.76
C ALA A 14 4.03 -0.37 -12.92
N ALA A 15 3.24 -1.40 -12.61
CA ALA A 15 2.37 -2.05 -13.61
C ALA A 15 1.30 -1.08 -14.16
N PHE A 16 0.71 -0.26 -13.30
CA PHE A 16 -0.30 0.73 -13.69
C PHE A 16 0.30 1.84 -14.56
N ALA A 17 1.46 2.38 -14.18
CA ALA A 17 2.19 3.39 -14.95
C ALA A 17 2.60 2.88 -16.33
N LYS A 18 3.07 1.63 -16.43
CA LYS A 18 3.40 0.99 -17.71
C LYS A 18 2.18 0.88 -18.64
N LYS A 19 0.99 0.60 -18.07
CA LYS A 19 -0.25 0.45 -18.85
C LYS A 19 -0.90 1.78 -19.21
N TYR A 20 -0.76 2.79 -18.35
CA TYR A 20 -1.42 4.09 -18.49
C TYR A 20 -0.45 5.24 -18.19
N PRO A 21 0.55 5.48 -19.05
CA PRO A 21 1.62 6.46 -18.79
C PRO A 21 1.10 7.90 -18.67
N ASP A 22 -0.03 8.23 -19.30
CA ASP A 22 -0.63 9.57 -19.19
C ASP A 22 -1.32 9.81 -17.83
N LEU A 23 -1.68 8.73 -17.13
CA LEU A 23 -2.42 8.80 -15.87
C LEU A 23 -1.55 8.59 -14.64
N CYS A 24 -0.39 7.94 -14.81
CA CYS A 24 0.52 7.60 -13.73
C CYS A 24 1.97 7.55 -14.22
N LYS A 25 2.85 8.33 -13.61
CA LYS A 25 4.27 8.44 -13.97
C LYS A 25 5.14 8.32 -12.72
N LEU A 26 6.23 7.58 -12.84
CA LEU A 26 7.28 7.57 -11.82
C LEU A 26 7.96 8.95 -11.83
N SER A 27 8.00 9.60 -10.67
CA SER A 27 8.62 10.91 -10.49
C SER A 27 9.97 10.80 -9.80
N VAL A 28 10.10 9.93 -8.80
CA VAL A 28 11.34 9.69 -8.06
C VAL A 28 11.45 8.20 -7.75
N ASP A 29 12.61 7.63 -8.02
CA ASP A 29 13.03 6.32 -7.52
C ASP A 29 14.22 6.54 -6.60
N ASP A 30 13.99 6.43 -5.30
CA ASP A 30 14.99 6.62 -4.29
C ASP A 30 15.49 5.24 -3.87
N ALA A 31 16.48 4.74 -4.60
CA ALA A 31 17.05 3.42 -4.37
C ALA A 31 17.79 3.33 -3.03
N ASP A 32 18.35 4.43 -2.54
CA ASP A 32 19.13 4.49 -1.30
C ASP A 32 18.22 4.28 -0.08
N PHE A 33 17.09 4.98 -0.04
CA PHE A 33 16.08 4.79 1.01
C PHE A 33 15.08 3.68 0.67
N GLY A 34 15.06 3.21 -0.58
CA GLY A 34 14.12 2.22 -1.09
C GLY A 34 12.69 2.75 -1.17
N SER A 35 12.50 4.03 -1.51
CA SER A 35 11.17 4.65 -1.66
C SER A 35 10.89 5.00 -3.12
N VAL A 36 9.61 5.11 -3.49
CA VAL A 36 9.23 5.61 -4.82
C VAL A 36 8.15 6.67 -4.69
N THR A 37 8.18 7.63 -5.61
CA THR A 37 7.15 8.65 -5.78
C THR A 37 6.54 8.55 -7.17
N TYR A 38 5.22 8.43 -7.22
CA TYR A 38 4.45 8.48 -8.48
C TYR A 38 3.56 9.70 -8.52
N GLU A 39 3.57 10.41 -9.65
CA GLU A 39 2.49 11.31 -10.01
C GLU A 39 1.34 10.48 -10.59
N ILE A 40 0.14 10.65 -10.06
CA ILE A 40 -1.03 9.87 -10.47
C ILE A 40 -2.28 10.74 -10.41
N GLN A 41 -3.16 10.59 -11.40
CA GLN A 41 -4.46 11.25 -11.39
C GLN A 41 -5.27 10.84 -10.15
N LYS A 42 -5.77 11.83 -9.40
CA LYS A 42 -6.49 11.62 -8.13
C LYS A 42 -7.70 10.69 -8.28
N SER A 43 -8.38 10.74 -9.42
CA SER A 43 -9.55 9.88 -9.71
C SER A 43 -9.23 8.38 -9.82
N ARG A 44 -7.95 8.00 -9.87
CA ARG A 44 -7.48 6.59 -9.93
C ARG A 44 -7.13 6.03 -8.55
N VAL A 45 -7.19 6.84 -7.50
CA VAL A 45 -6.79 6.48 -6.14
C VAL A 45 -7.98 6.63 -5.21
N SER A 46 -8.34 5.56 -4.52
CA SER A 46 -9.30 5.60 -3.41
C SER A 46 -8.53 5.45 -2.10
N ILE A 47 -8.79 6.35 -1.16
CA ILE A 47 -8.21 6.29 0.20
C ILE A 47 -9.35 5.98 1.15
N ARG A 48 -9.19 4.92 1.96
CA ARG A 48 -10.12 4.58 3.02
C ARG A 48 -9.56 5.08 4.35
N LEU A 49 -10.22 6.07 4.93
CA LEU A 49 -9.95 6.53 6.29
C LEU A 49 -10.74 5.64 7.25
N VAL A 50 -10.06 4.68 7.86
CA VAL A 50 -10.64 3.81 8.90
C VAL A 50 -10.26 4.40 10.25
N ALA A 51 -11.23 4.51 11.17
CA ALA A 51 -10.92 4.87 12.55
C ALA A 51 -9.86 3.90 13.11
N PRO A 52 -8.90 4.39 13.91
CA PRO A 52 -7.94 3.50 14.54
C PRO A 52 -8.69 2.42 15.32
N TYR A 53 -8.24 1.17 15.21
CA TYR A 53 -8.90 0.07 15.92
C TYR A 53 -8.97 0.37 17.41
N SER A 54 -10.15 0.19 18.00
CA SER A 54 -10.33 0.25 19.45
C SER A 54 -9.52 -0.85 20.13
N ALA A 55 -9.26 -0.72 21.44
CA ALA A 55 -8.50 -1.72 22.19
C ALA A 55 -9.17 -3.11 22.11
N GLU A 56 -10.50 -3.14 22.14
CA GLU A 56 -11.32 -4.35 22.02
C GLU A 56 -11.13 -5.00 20.64
N ARG A 57 -11.16 -4.19 19.56
CA ARG A 57 -10.92 -4.67 18.19
C ARG A 57 -9.50 -5.20 18.01
N ARG A 58 -8.49 -4.56 18.60
CA ARG A 58 -7.10 -5.04 18.57
C ARG A 58 -6.97 -6.37 19.30
N LYS A 59 -7.60 -6.51 20.47
CA LYS A 59 -7.61 -7.75 21.26
C LYS A 59 -8.29 -8.88 20.50
N ALA A 60 -9.49 -8.65 19.96
CA ALA A 60 -10.22 -9.63 19.16
C ALA A 60 -9.43 -10.06 17.91
N ALA A 61 -8.80 -9.12 17.20
CA ALA A 61 -7.95 -9.45 16.06
C ALA A 61 -6.69 -10.24 16.47
N SER A 62 -6.09 -9.94 17.62
CA SER A 62 -4.95 -10.68 18.17
C SER A 62 -5.34 -12.10 18.58
N GLU A 63 -6.46 -12.28 19.27
CA GLU A 63 -7.00 -13.60 19.65
C GLU A 63 -7.37 -14.43 18.41
N TYR A 64 -7.97 -13.79 17.41
CA TYR A 64 -8.25 -14.43 16.13
C TYR A 64 -6.97 -14.86 15.42
N ALA A 65 -5.94 -14.01 15.39
CA ALA A 65 -4.64 -14.35 14.81
C ALA A 65 -3.92 -15.47 15.58
N LYS A 66 -4.05 -15.56 16.91
CA LYS A 66 -3.48 -16.69 17.68
C LYS A 66 -4.13 -18.03 17.34
N THR A 67 -5.42 -18.01 17.00
CA THR A 67 -6.21 -19.22 16.75
C THR A 67 -6.24 -19.61 15.26
N HIS A 68 -6.07 -18.64 14.34
CA HIS A 68 -6.24 -18.83 12.90
C HIS A 68 -5.07 -18.30 12.06
N GLY A 69 -4.10 -17.61 12.66
CA GLY A 69 -2.96 -16.99 11.99
C GLY A 69 -1.86 -18.00 11.64
N ILE A 70 -2.13 -18.80 10.61
CA ILE A 70 -1.19 -19.52 9.75
C ILE A 70 -0.50 -20.78 10.37
N ARG A 71 -0.92 -21.93 9.83
CA ARG A 71 -0.06 -23.12 9.65
C ARG A 71 1.17 -22.70 8.85
N ALA A 72 2.35 -22.84 9.45
CA ALA A 72 3.61 -22.71 8.75
C ALA A 72 3.69 -23.74 7.60
N SER A 73 4.08 -23.27 6.41
CA SER A 73 4.64 -24.06 5.32
C SER A 73 5.77 -23.27 4.69
#